data_AF-A0A7K2LTU0-F1
#
_entry.id   AF-A0A7K2LTU0-F1
#
_cell.length_a   1.000
_cell.length_b   1.000
_cell.length_c   1.000
_cell.angle_alpha   90.00
_cell.angle_beta   90.00
_cell.angle_gamma   90.00
#
_symmetry.space_group_name_H-M   'P 1'
#
loop_
_entity.id
_entity.type
_entity.pdbx_description
1 polymer ?
#
loop_
_entity_poly.entity_id
_entity_poly.type
_entity_poly.pdbx_seq_one_letter_code
_entity_poly.pdbx_strand_id
1 'polypeptide(L)'
;RAAPEAEGAADLLRTLLTPATGLPLAPSPAGAVTLAVDPGLLGLGQEGYGLTVSPHSVLLRAATPTGLLRGVQTLRQLLPPEALAERPAATRPERWELPCTEITDVPRHDWRGLMIDVARHFHDAATLRRQIDLLALHKLNVLHLHLTDDQGWRMPVAAYPRLTTVGAHRAESMVGPD
;
A
#
# COMPACT_ATOMS: atom_id res chain seq x y z
N ARG A 1 -20.19 1.90 -1.70
CA ARG A 1 -20.68 3.08 -0.94
C ARG A 1 -19.55 3.58 -0.05
N ALA A 2 -19.25 4.87 -0.08
CA ALA A 2 -18.30 5.50 0.83
C ALA A 2 -18.86 6.88 1.23
N ALA A 3 -18.65 7.27 2.49
CA ALA A 3 -18.85 8.65 2.92
C ALA A 3 -17.66 9.51 2.46
N PRO A 4 -17.76 10.85 2.43
CA PRO A 4 -16.66 11.72 1.98
C PRO A 4 -15.32 11.43 2.68
N GLU A 5 -15.36 11.12 3.98
CA GLU A 5 -14.18 10.82 4.80
C GLU A 5 -13.53 9.46 4.45
N ALA A 6 -14.28 8.58 3.78
CA ALA A 6 -13.82 7.26 3.33
C ALA A 6 -13.43 7.24 1.85
N GLU A 7 -13.60 8.33 1.10
CA GLU A 7 -13.43 8.32 -0.36
C GLU A 7 -11.98 8.02 -0.76
N GLY A 8 -10.99 8.52 -0.02
CA GLY A 8 -9.58 8.19 -0.28
C GLY A 8 -9.26 6.68 -0.17
N ALA A 9 -9.94 5.95 0.73
CA ALA A 9 -9.80 4.51 0.83
C ALA A 9 -10.58 3.78 -0.28
N ALA A 10 -11.73 4.31 -0.70
CA ALA A 10 -12.48 3.79 -1.83
C ALA A 10 -11.72 3.95 -3.16
N ASP A 11 -11.08 5.10 -3.35
CA ASP A 11 -10.21 5.38 -4.50
C ASP A 11 -9.00 4.45 -4.50
N LEU A 12 -8.33 4.28 -3.35
CA LEU A 12 -7.24 3.32 -3.23
C LEU A 12 -7.69 1.90 -3.61
N LEU A 13 -8.86 1.46 -3.13
CA LEU A 13 -9.39 0.14 -3.47
C LEU A 13 -9.62 -0.02 -4.98
N ARG A 14 -10.20 1.00 -5.64
CA ARG A 14 -10.38 1.01 -7.10
C ARG A 14 -9.04 0.96 -7.82
N THR A 15 -8.10 1.83 -7.44
CA THR A 15 -6.75 1.87 -8.02
C THR A 15 -6.04 0.52 -7.93
N LEU A 16 -6.19 -0.18 -6.81
CA LEU A 16 -5.49 -1.44 -6.57
C LEU A 16 -6.18 -2.66 -7.18
N LEU A 17 -7.50 -2.66 -7.37
CA LEU A 17 -8.23 -3.82 -7.87
C LEU A 17 -8.60 -3.73 -9.35
N THR A 18 -8.93 -2.55 -9.87
CA THR A 18 -9.38 -2.40 -11.25
C THR A 18 -8.38 -2.93 -12.29
N PRO A 19 -7.05 -2.74 -12.17
CA PRO A 19 -6.10 -3.24 -13.16
C PRO A 19 -6.13 -4.77 -13.36
N ALA A 20 -6.22 -5.54 -12.28
CA ALA A 20 -6.30 -7.00 -12.35
C ALA A 20 -7.71 -7.50 -12.68
N THR A 21 -8.72 -6.93 -12.01
CA THR A 21 -10.08 -7.47 -12.00
C THR A 21 -10.93 -6.99 -13.17
N GLY A 22 -10.62 -5.81 -13.73
CA GLY A 22 -11.47 -5.09 -14.68
C GLY A 22 -12.77 -4.57 -14.07
N LEU A 23 -12.96 -4.71 -12.75
CA LEU A 23 -14.16 -4.21 -12.07
C LEU A 23 -14.00 -2.70 -11.80
N PRO A 24 -14.96 -1.86 -12.25
CA PRO A 24 -14.86 -0.41 -12.06
C PRO A 24 -15.13 0.02 -10.61
N LEU A 25 -15.87 -0.79 -9.84
CA LEU A 25 -16.26 -0.50 -8.45
C LEU A 25 -16.79 0.94 -8.26
N ALA A 26 -17.65 1.37 -9.20
CA ALA A 26 -18.19 2.73 -9.25
C ALA A 26 -18.95 3.08 -7.94
N PRO A 27 -18.86 4.33 -7.46
CA PRO A 27 -19.65 4.77 -6.33
C PRO A 27 -21.15 4.53 -6.57
N SER A 28 -21.82 3.93 -5.59
CA SER A 28 -23.27 3.74 -5.60
C SER A 28 -23.82 3.81 -4.17
N PRO A 29 -24.93 4.53 -3.94
CA PRO A 29 -25.64 4.52 -2.65
C PRO A 29 -26.12 3.13 -2.23
N ALA A 30 -26.43 2.27 -3.21
CA ALA A 30 -26.86 0.88 -3.01
C ALA A 30 -25.71 -0.14 -3.20
N GLY A 31 -24.45 0.31 -3.17
CA GLY A 31 -23.30 -0.57 -3.41
C GLY A 31 -23.08 -1.60 -2.31
N ALA A 32 -22.79 -2.85 -2.68
CA ALA A 32 -22.57 -3.97 -1.77
C ALA A 32 -21.29 -3.87 -0.94
N VAL A 33 -20.28 -3.12 -1.41
CA VAL A 33 -19.04 -2.84 -0.68
C VAL A 33 -19.16 -1.46 -0.02
N THR A 34 -19.13 -1.42 1.31
CA THR A 34 -19.26 -0.20 2.11
C THR A 34 -17.99 0.08 2.88
N LEU A 35 -17.42 1.27 2.70
CA LEU A 35 -16.31 1.80 3.50
C LEU A 35 -16.84 2.95 4.36
N ALA A 36 -16.63 2.88 5.67
CA ALA A 36 -17.17 3.87 6.61
C ALA A 36 -16.14 4.27 7.67
N VAL A 37 -15.90 5.57 7.81
CA VAL A 37 -15.25 6.11 9.01
C VAL A 37 -16.32 6.19 10.09
N ASP A 38 -16.10 5.51 11.20
CA ASP A 38 -16.99 5.45 12.36
C ASP A 38 -16.20 5.85 13.62
N PRO A 39 -16.22 7.15 13.99
CA PRO A 39 -15.52 7.63 15.19
C PRO A 39 -16.00 6.97 16.49
N GLY A 40 -17.19 6.34 16.49
CA GLY A 40 -17.71 5.57 17.62
C GLY A 40 -17.10 4.17 17.75
N LEU A 41 -16.27 3.73 16.79
CA LEU A 41 -15.56 2.46 16.85
C LEU A 41 -14.35 2.56 17.79
N LEU A 42 -14.62 2.39 19.08
CA LEU A 42 -13.62 2.51 20.15
C LEU A 42 -12.70 1.28 20.24
N GLY A 43 -11.50 1.48 20.79
CA GLY A 43 -10.58 0.40 21.17
C GLY A 43 -9.67 -0.14 20.05
N LEU A 44 -9.78 0.38 18.82
CA LEU A 44 -8.97 -0.07 17.68
C LEU A 44 -7.81 0.88 17.30
N GLY A 45 -7.70 2.01 17.97
CA GLY A 45 -6.64 2.99 17.72
C GLY A 45 -6.75 3.66 16.33
N GLN A 46 -5.64 4.25 15.88
CA GLN A 46 -5.60 5.03 14.64
C GLN A 46 -5.56 4.16 13.37
N GLU A 47 -5.02 2.95 13.44
CA GLU A 47 -4.80 2.09 12.28
C GLU A 47 -5.67 0.83 12.28
N GLY A 48 -6.44 0.59 13.35
CA GLY A 48 -7.29 -0.58 13.43
C GLY A 48 -8.61 -0.44 12.67
N TYR A 49 -9.17 -1.58 12.31
CA TYR A 49 -10.40 -1.66 11.52
C TYR A 49 -11.17 -2.94 11.82
N GLY A 50 -12.46 -2.91 11.49
CA GLY A 50 -13.32 -4.09 11.41
C GLY A 50 -13.74 -4.34 9.96
N LEU A 51 -13.63 -5.58 9.51
CA LEU A 51 -14.05 -6.05 8.19
C LEU A 51 -15.03 -7.20 8.34
N THR A 52 -16.23 -7.03 7.79
CA THR A 52 -17.26 -8.08 7.72
C THR A 52 -17.58 -8.36 6.26
N VAL A 53 -17.44 -9.62 5.86
CA VAL A 53 -17.87 -10.13 4.56
C VAL A 53 -19.03 -11.09 4.79
N SER A 54 -20.18 -10.75 4.22
CA SER A 54 -21.40 -11.57 4.23
C SER A 54 -21.71 -12.08 2.82
N PRO A 55 -22.70 -12.97 2.64
CA PRO A 55 -23.08 -13.46 1.31
C PRO A 55 -23.50 -12.37 0.31
N HIS A 56 -23.89 -11.18 0.79
CA HIS A 56 -24.45 -10.12 -0.05
C HIS A 56 -23.78 -8.75 0.12
N SER A 57 -22.86 -8.60 1.07
CA SER A 57 -22.23 -7.32 1.35
C SER A 57 -20.86 -7.45 1.99
N VAL A 58 -20.04 -6.42 1.79
CA VAL A 58 -18.77 -6.21 2.47
C VAL A 58 -18.87 -4.88 3.23
N LEU A 59 -18.54 -4.89 4.51
CA LEU A 59 -18.44 -3.70 5.34
C LEU A 59 -17.03 -3.59 5.90
N LEU A 60 -16.31 -2.54 5.51
CA LEU A 60 -15.04 -2.14 6.12
C LEU A 60 -15.26 -0.85 6.90
N ARG A 61 -15.02 -0.89 8.21
CA ARG A 61 -15.18 0.25 9.12
C ARG A 61 -13.93 0.49 9.95
N ALA A 62 -13.62 1.75 10.22
CA ALA A 62 -12.50 2.15 11.08
C ALA A 62 -12.79 3.47 11.78
N ALA A 63 -12.13 3.73 12.91
CA ALA A 63 -12.25 5.02 13.60
C ALA A 63 -11.66 6.19 12.81
N THR A 64 -10.76 5.90 11.86
CA THR A 64 -10.04 6.90 11.07
C THR A 64 -9.91 6.47 9.61
N PRO A 65 -9.61 7.41 8.70
CA PRO A 65 -9.24 7.07 7.32
C PRO A 65 -8.04 6.12 7.24
N THR A 66 -7.04 6.25 8.11
CA THR A 66 -5.84 5.40 8.10
C THR A 66 -6.18 3.93 8.37
N GLY A 67 -7.09 3.65 9.31
CA GLY A 67 -7.58 2.29 9.54
C GLY A 67 -8.28 1.68 8.32
N LEU A 68 -9.04 2.49 7.57
CA LEU A 68 -9.62 2.03 6.29
C LEU A 68 -8.54 1.66 5.27
N LEU A 69 -7.47 2.46 5.16
CA LEU A 69 -6.36 2.15 4.25
C LEU A 69 -5.67 0.82 4.60
N ARG A 70 -5.58 0.47 5.89
CA ARG A 70 -5.07 -0.85 6.34
C ARG A 70 -6.05 -1.98 6.01
N GLY A 71 -7.34 -1.76 6.22
CA GLY A 71 -8.37 -2.74 5.90
C GLY A 71 -8.52 -3.03 4.41
N VAL A 72 -8.29 -2.04 3.55
CA VAL A 72 -8.22 -2.24 2.09
C VAL A 72 -7.16 -3.30 1.74
N GLN A 73 -6.02 -3.32 2.43
CA GLN A 73 -4.97 -4.32 2.16
C GLN A 73 -5.42 -5.73 2.53
N THR A 74 -6.14 -5.88 3.65
CA THR A 74 -6.72 -7.18 4.03
C THR A 74 -7.79 -7.62 3.05
N LEU A 75 -8.67 -6.71 2.60
CA LEU A 75 -9.66 -7.01 1.58
C LEU A 75 -9.01 -7.52 0.29
N ARG A 76 -7.89 -6.92 -0.13
CA ARG A 76 -7.09 -7.40 -1.28
C ARG A 76 -6.53 -8.80 -1.06
N GLN A 77 -6.06 -9.10 0.15
CA GLN A 77 -5.49 -10.41 0.51
C GLN A 77 -6.54 -11.52 0.63
N LEU A 78 -7.81 -11.18 0.81
CA LEU A 78 -8.92 -12.14 0.81
C LEU A 78 -9.33 -12.58 -0.60
N LEU A 79 -8.96 -11.82 -1.64
CA LEU A 79 -9.16 -12.20 -3.02
C LEU A 79 -8.07 -13.20 -3.47
N PRO A 80 -8.34 -13.97 -4.54
CA PRO A 80 -7.30 -14.79 -5.18
C PRO A 80 -6.06 -13.97 -5.58
N PRO A 81 -4.85 -14.57 -5.59
CA PRO A 81 -3.60 -13.88 -5.89
C PRO A 81 -3.59 -13.08 -7.20
N GLU A 82 -4.39 -13.50 -8.18
CA GLU A 82 -4.57 -12.82 -9.46
C GLU A 82 -5.08 -11.38 -9.29
N ALA A 83 -5.82 -11.07 -8.21
CA ALA A 83 -6.27 -9.72 -7.89
C ALA A 83 -5.14 -8.76 -7.48
N LEU A 84 -3.95 -9.29 -7.17
CA LEU A 84 -2.77 -8.49 -6.82
C LEU A 84 -1.92 -8.12 -8.04
N ALA A 85 -2.27 -8.60 -9.23
CA ALA A 85 -1.52 -8.33 -10.46
C ALA A 85 -1.69 -6.87 -10.93
N GLU A 86 -0.66 -6.32 -11.57
CA GLU A 86 -0.70 -4.97 -12.15
C GLU A 86 -1.49 -4.90 -13.47
N ARG A 87 -1.90 -6.06 -14.00
CA ARG A 87 -2.66 -6.21 -15.25
C ARG A 87 -3.49 -7.50 -15.20
N PRO A 88 -4.51 -7.64 -16.05
CA PRO A 88 -5.30 -8.87 -16.09
C PRO A 88 -4.41 -10.08 -16.43
N ALA A 89 -4.58 -11.17 -15.68
CA ALA A 89 -3.94 -12.44 -15.99
C ALA A 89 -4.52 -13.05 -17.27
N ALA A 90 -3.70 -13.81 -18.01
CA ALA A 90 -4.14 -14.53 -19.21
C ALA A 90 -5.29 -15.50 -18.90
N THR A 91 -5.23 -16.13 -17.71
CA THR A 91 -6.30 -16.91 -17.12
C THR A 91 -6.81 -16.16 -15.89
N ARG A 92 -8.04 -15.68 -15.94
CA ARG A 92 -8.71 -15.03 -14.80
C ARG A 92 -9.86 -15.89 -14.31
N PRO A 93 -10.22 -15.85 -13.02
CA PRO A 93 -11.42 -16.51 -12.55
C PRO A 93 -12.66 -15.90 -13.23
N GLU A 94 -13.70 -16.71 -13.43
CA GLU A 94 -14.98 -16.23 -13.95
C GLU A 94 -15.66 -15.25 -12.99
N ARG A 95 -15.41 -15.43 -11.68
CA ARG A 95 -15.96 -14.61 -10.60
C ARG A 95 -14.87 -14.29 -9.57
N TRP A 96 -14.89 -13.07 -9.07
CA TRP A 96 -14.08 -12.67 -7.93
C TRP A 96 -14.87 -12.94 -6.66
N GLU A 97 -14.40 -13.88 -5.86
CA GLU A 97 -15.09 -14.33 -4.65
C GLU A 97 -14.30 -13.94 -3.40
N LEU A 98 -15.03 -13.60 -2.35
CA LEU A 98 -14.50 -13.35 -1.01
C LEU A 98 -15.11 -14.38 -0.06
N PRO A 99 -14.32 -14.97 0.86
CA PRO A 99 -14.87 -15.81 1.90
C PRO A 99 -15.72 -14.98 2.87
N CYS A 100 -16.86 -15.52 3.32
CA CYS A 100 -17.62 -14.92 4.41
C CYS A 100 -16.79 -14.99 5.70
N THR A 101 -16.54 -13.84 6.32
CA THR A 101 -15.62 -13.73 7.46
C THR A 101 -15.86 -12.45 8.25
N GLU A 102 -15.43 -12.46 9.51
CA GLU A 102 -15.34 -11.28 10.36
C GLU A 102 -13.92 -11.13 10.88
N ILE A 103 -13.33 -9.95 10.65
CA ILE A 103 -11.95 -9.63 11.02
C ILE A 103 -11.95 -8.35 11.84
N THR A 104 -11.31 -8.37 12.99
CA THR A 104 -10.91 -7.18 13.74
C THR A 104 -9.40 -7.19 13.84
N ASP A 105 -8.74 -6.11 13.42
CA ASP A 105 -7.29 -6.08 13.29
C ASP A 105 -6.73 -4.74 13.79
N VAL A 106 -5.62 -4.80 14.52
CA VAL A 106 -4.92 -3.66 15.12
C VAL A 106 -3.41 -3.91 15.10
N PRO A 107 -2.57 -2.89 14.85
CA PRO A 107 -1.13 -3.10 14.93
C PRO A 107 -0.69 -3.30 16.39
N ARG A 108 0.23 -4.24 16.61
CA ARG A 108 0.91 -4.40 17.91
C ARG A 108 1.88 -3.24 18.20
N HIS A 109 2.49 -2.69 17.16
CA HIS A 109 3.52 -1.65 17.25
C HIS A 109 3.18 -0.51 16.30
N ASP A 110 3.25 0.72 16.78
CA ASP A 110 2.98 1.92 15.98
C ASP A 110 4.06 2.18 14.92
N TRP A 111 5.29 1.73 15.14
CA TRP A 111 6.40 1.91 14.20
C TRP A 111 6.75 0.58 13.52
N ARG A 112 6.44 0.46 12.22
CA ARG A 112 6.70 -0.74 11.42
C ARG A 112 7.38 -0.32 10.13
N GLY A 113 8.71 -0.34 10.15
CA GLY A 113 9.52 0.29 9.12
C GLY A 113 10.37 -0.67 8.28
N LEU A 114 10.75 -0.19 7.09
CA LEU A 114 11.83 -0.75 6.28
C LEU A 114 12.83 0.36 5.95
N MET A 115 14.13 0.05 6.06
CA MET A 115 15.19 0.90 5.52
C MET A 115 15.59 0.41 4.13
N ILE A 116 15.68 1.33 3.17
CA ILE A 116 16.19 1.06 1.82
C ILE A 116 17.44 1.90 1.58
N ASP A 117 18.54 1.21 1.30
CA ASP A 117 19.80 1.82 0.94
C ASP A 117 19.85 2.11 -0.55
N VAL A 118 19.74 3.39 -0.90
CA VAL A 118 19.87 3.88 -2.27
C VAL A 118 21.22 4.55 -2.53
N ALA A 119 22.05 4.68 -1.49
CA ALA A 119 23.36 5.31 -1.59
C ALA A 119 24.37 4.34 -2.22
N ARG A 120 24.41 3.09 -1.76
CA ARG A 120 25.35 2.06 -2.24
C ARG A 120 25.04 1.63 -3.67
N HIS A 121 23.78 1.34 -3.96
CA HIS A 121 23.29 1.06 -5.30
C HIS A 121 22.04 1.90 -5.55
N PHE A 122 22.02 2.64 -6.65
CA PHE A 122 20.90 3.52 -6.94
C PHE A 122 19.68 2.71 -7.39
N HIS A 123 18.52 3.02 -6.79
CA HIS A 123 17.22 2.56 -7.22
C HIS A 123 16.47 3.73 -7.85
N ASP A 124 15.88 3.52 -9.02
CA ASP A 124 15.05 4.54 -9.64
C ASP A 124 13.72 4.73 -8.89
N ALA A 125 13.02 5.83 -9.19
CA ALA A 125 11.78 6.15 -8.51
C ALA A 125 10.66 5.13 -8.78
N ALA A 126 10.70 4.43 -9.92
CA ALA A 126 9.74 3.37 -10.23
C ALA A 126 9.93 2.17 -9.30
N THR A 127 11.18 1.74 -9.10
CA THR A 127 11.54 0.67 -8.17
C THR A 127 11.15 1.02 -6.74
N LEU A 128 11.44 2.25 -6.29
CA LEU A 128 11.06 2.72 -4.96
C LEU A 128 9.54 2.73 -4.75
N ARG A 129 8.76 3.20 -5.74
CA ARG A 129 7.29 3.16 -5.68
C ARG A 129 6.77 1.74 -5.56
N ARG A 130 7.31 0.81 -6.35
CA ARG A 130 6.95 -0.62 -6.26
C ARG A 130 7.28 -1.20 -4.88
N GLN A 131 8.40 -0.82 -4.29
CA GLN A 131 8.73 -1.22 -2.92
C GLN A 131 7.72 -0.65 -1.93
N ILE A 132 7.38 0.65 -2.02
CA ILE A 132 6.35 1.29 -1.18
C ILE A 132 5.01 0.56 -1.27
N ASP A 133 4.59 0.14 -2.47
CA ASP A 133 3.35 -0.62 -2.65
C ASP A 133 3.38 -1.96 -1.89
N LEU A 134 4.54 -2.64 -1.89
CA LEU A 134 4.74 -3.87 -1.13
C LEU A 134 4.77 -3.61 0.39
N LEU A 135 5.38 -2.52 0.85
CA LEU A 135 5.36 -2.11 2.26
C LEU A 135 3.91 -1.89 2.71
N ALA A 136 3.14 -1.16 1.90
CA ALA A 136 1.74 -0.86 2.18
C ALA A 136 0.89 -2.14 2.25
N LEU A 137 1.07 -3.08 1.30
CA LEU A 137 0.39 -4.38 1.31
C LEU A 137 0.61 -5.16 2.62
N HIS A 138 1.81 -5.04 3.20
CA HIS A 138 2.18 -5.67 4.48
C HIS A 138 1.95 -4.77 5.70
N LYS A 139 1.25 -3.64 5.53
CA LYS A 139 0.92 -2.69 6.60
C LYS A 139 2.13 -2.07 7.31
N LEU A 140 3.30 -2.08 6.66
CA LEU A 140 4.44 -1.25 7.08
C LEU A 140 4.09 0.22 6.85
N ASN A 141 4.44 1.08 7.79
CA ASN A 141 4.02 2.48 7.82
C ASN A 141 5.18 3.48 7.89
N VAL A 142 6.43 2.99 7.94
CA VAL A 142 7.62 3.83 7.89
C VAL A 142 8.53 3.36 6.75
N LEU A 143 8.93 4.30 5.90
CA LEU A 143 10.02 4.12 4.95
C LEU A 143 11.20 4.98 5.38
N HIS A 144 12.34 4.34 5.66
CA HIS A 144 13.60 5.02 5.92
C HIS A 144 14.47 4.92 4.66
N LEU A 145 14.68 6.03 3.96
CA LEU A 145 15.60 6.09 2.83
C LEU A 145 16.98 6.51 3.30
N HIS A 146 17.96 5.61 3.18
CA HIS A 146 19.37 5.93 3.40
C HIS A 146 19.92 6.57 2.11
N LEU A 147 19.93 7.91 2.09
CA LEU A 147 20.13 8.71 0.86
C LEU A 147 21.59 9.04 0.54
N THR A 148 22.50 8.83 1.48
CA THR A 148 23.89 9.30 1.36
C THR A 148 24.85 8.33 2.03
N ASP A 149 25.97 8.05 1.37
CA ASP A 149 27.06 7.26 1.92
C ASP A 149 28.35 7.53 1.13
N ASP A 150 29.44 6.85 1.47
CA ASP A 150 30.75 7.04 0.82
C ASP A 150 30.68 6.83 -0.70
N GLN A 151 29.84 5.90 -1.15
CA GLN A 151 29.74 5.50 -2.55
C GLN A 151 28.70 6.30 -3.35
N GLY A 152 27.97 7.22 -2.71
CA GLY A 152 27.03 8.07 -3.43
C GLY A 152 26.11 8.97 -2.61
N TRP A 153 25.72 10.08 -3.22
CA TRP A 153 24.78 11.07 -2.69
C TRP A 153 23.54 11.19 -3.59
N ARG A 154 22.33 10.98 -3.05
CA ARG A 154 21.09 10.84 -3.85
C ARG A 154 20.09 11.99 -3.75
N MET A 155 20.32 12.97 -2.85
CA MET A 155 19.36 14.03 -2.58
C MET A 155 19.82 15.38 -3.14
N PRO A 156 19.17 16.00 -4.14
CA PRO A 156 19.61 17.31 -4.62
C PRO A 156 19.54 18.38 -3.52
N VAL A 157 20.62 19.14 -3.36
CA VAL A 157 20.69 20.30 -2.45
C VAL A 157 21.08 21.53 -3.27
N ALA A 158 20.16 22.49 -3.39
CA ALA A 158 20.31 23.63 -4.30
C ALA A 158 21.59 24.45 -4.08
N ALA A 159 22.01 24.62 -2.83
CA ALA A 159 23.24 25.34 -2.48
C ALA A 159 24.53 24.57 -2.84
N TYR A 160 24.45 23.26 -3.04
CA TYR A 160 25.59 22.37 -3.26
C TYR A 160 25.35 21.44 -4.47
N PRO A 161 25.29 21.99 -5.69
CA PRO A 161 24.96 21.21 -6.89
C PRO A 161 25.96 20.07 -7.16
N ARG A 162 27.22 20.22 -6.73
CA ARG A 162 28.25 19.18 -6.89
C ARG A 162 27.94 17.89 -6.12
N LEU A 163 27.06 17.92 -5.12
CA LEU A 163 26.64 16.72 -4.39
C LEU A 163 25.95 15.72 -5.32
N THR A 164 25.15 16.17 -6.29
CA THR A 164 24.52 15.28 -7.28
C THR A 164 25.23 15.28 -8.62
N THR A 165 25.80 16.39 -9.09
CA THR A 165 26.49 16.39 -10.40
C THR A 165 27.84 15.66 -10.38
N VAL A 166 28.44 15.47 -9.19
CA VAL A 166 29.66 14.67 -9.00
C VAL A 166 29.38 13.52 -8.03
N GLY A 167 28.91 13.83 -6.82
CA GLY A 167 28.76 12.84 -5.73
C GLY A 167 27.70 11.76 -5.96
N ALA A 168 26.86 11.85 -6.99
CA ALA A 168 25.91 10.78 -7.34
C ALA A 168 26.55 9.64 -8.16
N HIS A 169 27.81 9.74 -8.55
CA HIS A 169 28.45 8.76 -9.41
C HIS A 169 29.77 8.28 -8.82
N ARG A 170 30.13 7.03 -9.13
CA ARG A 170 31.44 6.45 -8.83
C ARG A 170 31.96 5.76 -10.09
N ALA A 171 33.28 5.65 -10.22
CA ALA A 171 33.91 5.07 -11.40
C ALA A 171 33.62 3.57 -11.54
N GLU A 172 33.61 2.84 -10.43
CA GLU A 172 33.44 1.39 -10.39
C GLU A 172 32.85 0.92 -9.06
N SER A 173 32.52 -0.37 -8.94
CA SER A 173 32.05 -1.00 -7.70
C SER A 173 32.95 -2.17 -7.36
N MET A 174 33.22 -2.37 -6.06
CA MET A 174 33.94 -3.55 -5.60
C MET A 174 33.16 -4.81 -6.01
N VAL A 175 33.82 -5.70 -6.75
CA VAL A 175 33.36 -7.07 -6.98
C VAL A 175 34.02 -7.92 -5.89
N GLY A 176 33.24 -8.73 -5.16
CA GLY A 176 33.79 -9.65 -4.16
C GLY A 176 34.78 -10.64 -4.78
N PRO A 177 35.58 -11.36 -3.98
CA PRO A 177 36.48 -12.38 -4.51
C PRO A 177 35.69 -13.47 -5.26
N ASP A 178 36.29 -13.98 -6.35
CA ASP A 178 35.82 -15.14 -7.11
C ASP A 178 35.78 -16.42 -6.27
#